data_AF-A0A6A0GP81-F1
#
_entry.id   AF-A0A6A0GP81-F1
#
_cell.length_a   1.000
_cell.length_b   1.000
_cell.length_c   1.000
_cell.angle_alpha   90.00
_cell.angle_beta   90.00
_cell.angle_gamma   90.00
#
_symmetry.space_group_name_H-M   'P 1'
#
loop_
_entity.id
_entity.type
_entity.pdbx_description
1 polymer ?
#
loop_
_entity_poly.entity_id
_entity_poly.type
_entity_poly.pdbx_seq_one_letter_code
_entity_poly.pdbx_strand_id
1 'polypeptide(L)'
;MYFGYPTVWLRDNCQCSNCFNPLALGRSFLMQNLLSAPEADDARLSDAGDVEIRWKDGHESVFKAEWLQRRAFTEQARQKYRSRFSLPKRDRAQRDRAQRDRAQRDRAQRDGAQRDGAQRDRGFWISLSKKKR
;
A
#
# COMPACT_ATOMS: atom_id res chain seq x y z
N MET A 1 18.25 -21.66 18.45
CA MET A 1 17.58 -20.38 18.14
C MET A 1 16.08 -20.64 18.25
N TYR A 2 15.35 -19.91 19.09
CA TYR A 2 13.91 -20.14 19.29
C TYR A 2 13.10 -19.10 18.50
N PHE A 3 12.07 -19.56 17.78
CA PHE A 3 11.13 -18.67 17.08
C PHE A 3 9.84 -18.60 17.89
N GLY A 4 9.50 -17.40 18.37
CA GLY A 4 8.23 -17.15 19.04
C GLY A 4 7.17 -16.66 18.06
N TYR A 5 5.97 -17.22 18.14
CA TYR A 5 4.81 -16.82 17.34
C TYR A 5 3.63 -16.56 18.28
N PRO A 6 3.02 -15.37 18.26
CA PRO A 6 1.80 -15.11 19.04
C PRO A 6 0.67 -16.05 18.60
N THR A 7 -0.06 -16.63 19.55
CA THR A 7 -1.18 -17.55 19.25
C THR A 7 -2.28 -16.88 18.45
N VAL A 8 -2.61 -15.62 18.78
CA VAL A 8 -3.56 -14.81 18.02
C VAL A 8 -3.15 -14.65 16.55
N TRP A 9 -1.85 -14.49 16.28
CA TRP A 9 -1.34 -14.36 14.92
C TRP A 9 -1.43 -15.70 14.17
N LEU A 10 -1.10 -16.81 14.83
CA LEU A 10 -1.24 -18.15 14.25
C LEU A 10 -2.70 -18.44 13.89
N ARG A 11 -3.65 -18.20 14.82
CA ARG A 11 -5.08 -18.44 14.60
C ARG A 11 -5.64 -17.58 13.46
N ASP A 12 -5.22 -16.32 13.38
CA ASP A 12 -5.60 -15.38 12.32
C ASP A 12 -5.05 -15.78 10.94
N ASN A 13 -3.88 -16.42 10.91
CA ASN A 13 -3.19 -16.81 9.68
C ASN A 13 -3.30 -18.31 9.38
N CYS A 14 -4.29 -19.01 9.95
CA CYS A 14 -4.54 -20.41 9.65
C CYS A 14 -4.65 -20.64 8.13
N GLN A 15 -3.95 -21.66 7.63
CA GLN A 15 -3.84 -21.97 6.20
C GLN A 15 -4.81 -23.08 5.74
N CYS A 16 -5.75 -23.52 6.60
CA CYS A 16 -6.74 -24.52 6.23
C CYS A 16 -7.77 -23.96 5.24
N SER A 17 -8.46 -24.83 4.50
CA SER A 17 -9.47 -24.45 3.51
C SER A 17 -10.63 -23.61 4.06
N ASN A 18 -10.93 -23.73 5.36
CA ASN A 18 -11.97 -22.93 6.02
C ASN A 18 -11.51 -21.50 6.30
N CYS A 19 -10.20 -21.27 6.49
CA CYS A 19 -9.66 -19.97 6.88
C CYS A 19 -8.97 -19.23 5.73
N PHE A 20 -8.49 -19.95 4.72
CA PHE A 20 -7.71 -19.41 3.62
C PHE A 20 -8.18 -19.97 2.27
N ASN A 21 -8.39 -19.09 1.31
CA ASN A 21 -8.67 -19.46 -0.07
C ASN A 21 -7.35 -19.50 -0.87
N PRO A 22 -6.90 -20.70 -1.31
CA PRO A 22 -5.62 -20.84 -2.00
C PRO A 22 -5.62 -20.26 -3.42
N LEU A 23 -6.78 -20.13 -4.08
CA LEU A 23 -6.86 -19.54 -5.41
C LEU A 23 -6.76 -18.01 -5.37
N ALA A 24 -7.42 -17.39 -4.40
CA ALA A 24 -7.37 -15.95 -4.18
C ALA A 24 -6.12 -15.50 -3.41
N LEU A 25 -5.36 -16.45 -2.84
CA LEU A 25 -4.26 -16.21 -1.92
C LEU A 25 -4.67 -15.28 -0.76
N GLY A 26 -5.89 -15.47 -0.25
CA GLY A 26 -6.56 -14.56 0.67
C GLY A 26 -7.20 -15.25 1.86
N ARG A 27 -7.24 -14.56 2.99
CA ARG A 27 -7.92 -15.01 4.22
C ARG A 27 -9.44 -14.91 4.02
N SER A 28 -10.14 -16.02 4.25
CA SER A 28 -11.60 -16.09 4.35
C SER A 28 -12.09 -15.94 5.79
N PHE A 29 -11.21 -16.19 6.78
CA PHE A 29 -11.50 -16.02 8.19
C PHE A 29 -11.82 -14.56 8.55
N LEU A 30 -12.96 -14.35 9.18
CA LEU A 30 -13.45 -13.01 9.55
C LEU A 30 -12.84 -12.55 10.87
N MET A 31 -12.45 -11.27 10.93
CA MET A 31 -11.88 -10.67 12.14
C MET A 31 -12.83 -10.76 13.34
N GLN A 32 -14.13 -10.65 13.12
CA GLN A 32 -15.15 -10.75 14.18
C GLN A 32 -15.19 -12.12 14.87
N ASN A 33 -14.63 -13.16 14.25
CA ASN A 33 -14.58 -14.52 14.80
C ASN A 33 -13.24 -14.81 15.49
N LEU A 34 -12.29 -13.87 15.47
CA LEU A 34 -10.99 -14.03 16.13
C LEU A 34 -11.11 -13.70 17.61
N LEU A 35 -10.88 -14.69 18.48
CA LEU A 35 -10.70 -14.44 19.90
C LEU A 35 -9.45 -13.58 20.12
N SER A 36 -9.51 -12.65 21.08
CA SER A 36 -8.35 -11.79 21.41
C SER A 36 -7.18 -12.57 21.99
N ALA A 37 -7.47 -13.70 22.66
CA ALA A 37 -6.48 -14.62 23.19
C ALA A 37 -6.89 -16.07 22.84
N PRO A 38 -6.65 -16.53 21.60
CA PRO A 38 -6.90 -17.92 21.24
C PRO A 38 -5.94 -18.83 22.02
N GLU A 39 -6.49 -19.86 22.63
CA GLU A 39 -5.75 -20.85 23.40
C GLU A 39 -5.55 -22.12 22.59
N ALA A 40 -4.30 -22.58 22.51
CA ALA A 40 -3.99 -23.90 21.99
C ALA A 40 -4.32 -24.94 23.07
N ASP A 41 -5.04 -25.98 22.67
CA ASP A 41 -5.25 -27.18 23.47
C ASP A 41 -4.04 -28.12 23.35
N ASP A 42 -3.50 -28.26 22.15
CA ASP A 42 -2.29 -29.04 21.86
C ASP A 42 -1.48 -28.38 20.73
N ALA A 43 -0.16 -28.53 20.76
CA ALA A 43 0.73 -28.06 19.71
C ALA A 43 1.91 -29.03 19.57
N ARG A 44 2.11 -29.54 18.35
CA ARG A 44 3.13 -30.55 18.06
C ARG A 44 3.83 -30.28 16.74
N LEU A 45 4.97 -30.93 16.57
CA LEU A 45 5.67 -31.01 15.30
C LEU A 45 5.31 -32.33 14.62
N SER A 46 5.01 -32.28 13.33
CA SER A 46 4.92 -33.47 12.50
C SER A 46 6.33 -34.01 12.18
N ASP A 47 6.40 -35.22 11.63
CA ASP A 47 7.67 -35.82 11.17
C ASP A 47 8.37 -34.98 10.09
N ALA A 48 7.60 -34.20 9.32
CA ALA A 48 8.11 -33.26 8.33
C ALA A 48 8.60 -31.93 8.94
N GLY A 49 8.44 -31.75 10.26
CA GLY A 49 8.77 -30.53 10.98
C GLY A 49 7.73 -29.42 10.87
N ASP A 50 6.55 -29.71 10.34
CA ASP A 50 5.44 -28.76 10.29
C ASP A 50 4.81 -28.61 11.68
N VAL A 51 4.28 -27.43 11.97
CA VAL A 51 3.61 -27.15 13.25
C VAL A 51 2.12 -27.47 13.11
N GLU A 52 1.61 -28.36 13.94
CA GLU A 52 0.20 -28.72 14.04
C GLU A 52 -0.34 -28.21 15.38
N ILE A 53 -1.47 -27.50 15.34
CA ILE A 53 -2.10 -26.90 16.52
C ILE A 53 -3.57 -27.30 16.55
N ARG A 54 -4.01 -27.85 17.68
CA ARG A 54 -5.42 -27.99 18.03
C ARG A 54 -5.81 -26.86 18.96
N TRP A 55 -6.87 -26.14 18.63
CA TRP A 55 -7.35 -24.99 19.39
C TRP A 55 -8.50 -25.40 20.30
N LYS A 56 -8.68 -24.68 21.42
CA LYS A 56 -9.82 -24.92 22.34
C LYS A 56 -11.19 -24.66 21.73
N ASP A 57 -11.27 -23.89 20.64
CA ASP A 57 -12.50 -23.69 19.86
C ASP A 57 -12.83 -24.90 18.95
N GLY A 58 -12.04 -25.97 19.03
CA GLY A 58 -12.16 -27.18 18.20
C GLY A 58 -11.53 -27.03 16.81
N HIS A 59 -10.93 -25.87 16.49
CA HIS A 59 -10.26 -25.68 15.21
C HIS A 59 -8.91 -26.40 15.17
N GLU A 60 -8.44 -26.72 13.96
CA GLU A 60 -7.11 -27.28 13.74
C GLU A 60 -6.36 -26.45 12.70
N SER A 61 -5.07 -26.28 12.91
CA SER A 61 -4.21 -25.51 12.01
C SER A 61 -2.90 -26.23 11.78
N VAL A 62 -2.48 -26.29 10.52
CA VAL A 62 -1.17 -26.82 10.12
C VAL A 62 -0.38 -25.72 9.42
N PHE A 63 0.85 -25.52 9.87
CA PHE A 63 1.75 -24.52 9.33
C PHE A 63 3.04 -25.17 8.85
N LYS A 64 3.35 -24.97 7.57
CA LYS A 64 4.62 -25.44 7.01
C LYS A 64 5.79 -24.75 7.70
N ALA A 65 6.83 -25.52 8.05
CA ALA A 65 8.02 -24.98 8.73
C ALA A 65 8.63 -23.79 7.96
N GLU A 66 8.78 -23.96 6.65
CA GLU A 66 9.31 -22.93 5.74
C GLU A 66 8.40 -21.67 5.69
N TRP A 67 7.09 -21.85 5.80
CA TRP A 67 6.14 -20.73 5.82
C TRP A 67 6.30 -19.89 7.10
N LEU A 68 6.45 -20.55 8.24
CA LEU A 68 6.71 -19.92 9.54
C LEU A 68 8.07 -19.23 9.58
N GLN A 69 9.12 -19.88 9.08
CA GLN A 69 10.48 -19.31 9.05
C GLN A 69 10.53 -18.02 8.22
N ARG A 70 9.88 -18.00 7.05
CA ARG A 70 9.79 -16.79 6.20
C ARG A 70 9.04 -15.63 6.86
N ARG A 71 8.17 -15.92 7.83
CA ARG A 71 7.34 -14.95 8.56
C ARG A 71 7.73 -14.85 10.03
N ALA A 72 8.92 -15.33 10.39
CA ALA A 72 9.40 -15.27 11.75
C ALA A 72 9.44 -13.82 12.24
N PHE A 73 9.16 -13.63 13.53
CA PHE A 73 9.23 -12.32 14.18
C PHE A 73 10.68 -11.91 14.53
N THR A 74 11.67 -12.49 13.86
CA THR A 74 13.07 -12.04 13.95
C THR A 74 13.29 -10.83 13.05
N GLU A 75 14.25 -9.99 13.42
CA GLU A 75 14.54 -8.80 12.64
C GLU A 75 14.98 -9.13 11.20
N GLN A 76 15.81 -10.17 11.04
CA GLN A 76 16.27 -10.62 9.74
C GLN A 76 15.11 -11.05 8.81
N ALA A 77 14.15 -11.83 9.32
CA ALA A 77 12.99 -12.25 8.55
C ALA A 77 12.08 -11.06 8.19
N ARG A 78 11.84 -10.15 9.15
CA ARG A 78 11.08 -8.91 8.90
C ARG A 78 11.72 -8.03 7.84
N GLN A 79 13.05 -7.86 7.88
CA GLN A 79 13.77 -7.07 6.88
C GLN A 79 13.64 -7.68 5.48
N LYS A 80 13.83 -9.00 5.36
CA LYS A 80 13.65 -9.73 4.10
C LYS A 80 12.22 -9.63 3.56
N TYR A 81 11.22 -9.68 4.43
CA TYR A 81 9.83 -9.52 4.04
C TYR A 81 9.55 -8.08 3.55
N ARG A 82 10.01 -7.07 4.32
CA ARG A 82 9.84 -5.66 3.98
C ARG A 82 10.53 -5.32 2.67
N SER A 83 11.78 -5.74 2.45
CA SER A 83 12.49 -5.42 1.20
C SER A 83 11.78 -5.98 -0.04
N ARG A 84 11.07 -7.10 0.09
CA ARG A 84 10.31 -7.72 -1.01
C ARG A 84 8.98 -7.04 -1.29
N PHE A 85 8.25 -6.63 -0.26
CA PHE A 85 6.85 -6.19 -0.39
C PHE A 85 6.60 -4.72 -0.05
N SER A 86 7.60 -3.98 0.46
CA SER A 86 7.44 -2.57 0.74
C SER A 86 7.31 -1.78 -0.56
N LEU A 87 6.32 -0.91 -0.62
CA LEU A 87 6.26 0.09 -1.67
C LEU A 87 7.52 0.97 -1.62
N PRO A 88 8.07 1.37 -2.77
CA PRO A 88 9.14 2.36 -2.80
C PRO A 88 8.72 3.60 -2.00
N LYS A 89 9.60 4.07 -1.12
CA LYS A 89 9.36 5.33 -0.42
C LYS A 89 9.28 6.43 -1.48
N ARG A 90 8.08 6.95 -1.72
CA ARG A 90 7.89 8.14 -2.56
C ARG A 90 8.65 9.29 -1.91
N ASP A 91 9.75 9.69 -2.53
CA ASP A 91 10.58 10.79 -2.06
C ASP A 91 9.71 12.05 -1.95
N ARG A 92 9.66 12.63 -0.75
CA ARG A 92 8.95 13.90 -0.51
C ARG A 92 9.59 15.00 -1.36
N ALA A 93 10.91 14.99 -1.52
CA ALA A 93 11.62 15.98 -2.33
C ALA A 93 11.22 15.91 -3.81
N GLN A 94 10.97 14.71 -4.36
CA GLN A 94 10.44 14.56 -5.73
C GLN A 94 9.05 15.18 -5.88
N ARG A 95 8.16 15.01 -4.90
CA ARG A 95 6.83 15.62 -4.91
C ARG A 95 6.89 17.13 -4.81
N ASP A 96 7.71 17.65 -3.90
CA ASP A 96 7.89 19.08 -3.72
C ASP A 96 8.49 19.73 -4.98
N ARG A 97 9.44 19.05 -5.63
CA ARG A 97 10.00 19.48 -6.92
C ARG A 97 8.94 19.50 -8.02
N ALA A 98 8.17 18.42 -8.18
CA ALA A 98 7.11 18.36 -9.18
C ALA A 98 6.03 19.43 -8.96
N GLN A 99 5.69 19.74 -7.70
CA GLN A 99 4.75 20.81 -7.35
C GLN A 99 5.32 22.19 -7.70
N ARG A 100 6.60 22.46 -7.37
CA ARG A 100 7.28 23.70 -7.75
C ARG A 100 7.33 23.88 -9.27
N ASP A 101 7.70 22.83 -10.00
CA ASP A 101 7.78 22.86 -11.47
C ASP A 101 6.40 23.14 -12.10
N ARG A 102 5.32 22.60 -11.53
CA ARG A 102 3.94 22.89 -11.98
C ARG A 102 3.57 24.34 -11.70
N ALA A 103 3.82 24.84 -10.49
CA ALA A 103 3.52 26.23 -10.13
C ALA A 103 4.29 27.24 -10.99
N GLN A 104 5.55 26.94 -11.34
CA GLN A 104 6.36 27.76 -12.24
C GLN A 104 5.77 27.81 -13.66
N ARG A 105 5.33 26.67 -14.21
CA ARG A 105 4.67 26.63 -15.52
C ARG A 105 3.36 27.42 -15.53
N ASP A 106 2.54 27.26 -14.50
CA ASP A 106 1.26 27.98 -14.38
C ASP A 106 1.49 29.50 -14.29
N ARG A 107 2.55 29.94 -13.60
CA ARG A 107 2.95 31.36 -13.54
C ARG A 107 3.42 31.89 -14.90
N ALA A 108 4.31 31.17 -15.56
CA ALA A 108 4.82 31.56 -16.88
C ALA A 108 3.70 31.70 -17.93
N GLN A 109 2.68 30.84 -17.87
CA GLN A 109 1.51 30.94 -18.74
C GLN A 109 0.67 32.20 -18.48
N ARG A 110 0.48 32.58 -17.21
CA ARG A 110 -0.23 33.82 -16.85
C ARG A 110 0.54 35.06 -17.30
N ASP A 111 1.86 35.07 -17.10
CA ASP A 111 2.72 36.20 -17.48
C ASP A 111 2.75 36.36 -19.02
N GLY A 112 2.74 35.26 -19.77
CA GLY A 112 2.59 35.27 -21.23
C GLY A 112 1.24 35.85 -21.68
N ALA A 113 0.14 35.37 -21.08
CA ALA A 113 -1.21 35.86 -21.40
C ALA A 113 -1.40 37.36 -21.09
N GLN A 114 -0.74 37.89 -20.05
CA GLN A 114 -0.75 39.33 -19.74
C GLN A 114 0.05 40.17 -20.73
N ARG A 115 1.17 39.66 -21.27
CA ARG A 115 1.95 40.36 -22.29
C ARG A 115 1.23 40.45 -23.62
N ASP A 116 0.53 39.40 -24.03
CA ASP A 116 -0.28 39.39 -25.25
C ASP A 116 -1.51 40.33 -25.15
N GLY A 117 -2.00 40.58 -23.92
CA GLY A 117 -3.07 41.55 -23.64
C GLY A 117 -2.62 43.02 -23.62
N ALA A 118 -1.31 43.30 -23.53
CA ALA A 118 -0.76 44.66 -23.41
C ALA A 118 -0.43 45.31 -24.78
N GLN A 119 -0.75 44.66 -25.89
CA GLN A 119 -0.43 45.12 -27.25
C GLN A 119 -1.68 45.39 -28.10
N ARG A 120 -2.63 46.16 -27.57
CA ARG A 120 -3.76 46.83 -28.26
C ARG A 120 -3.94 48.19 -27.55
N ASP A 121 -3.89 49.38 -28.14
CA ASP A 121 -4.17 49.83 -29.51
C ASP A 121 -3.40 51.15 -29.71
N ARG A 122 -2.51 51.24 -30.73
CA ARG A 122 -1.92 52.52 -31.15
C ARG A 122 -2.64 52.98 -32.42
N GLY A 123 -3.60 53.88 -32.24
CA GLY A 123 -4.05 54.85 -33.24
C GLY A 123 -4.88 54.31 -34.41
N PHE A 124 -6.19 54.51 -34.35
CA PHE A 124 -7.07 54.42 -35.52
C PHE A 124 -7.94 55.69 -35.61
N TRP A 125 -7.47 56.69 -36.36
CA TRP A 125 -8.33 57.75 -36.88
C TRP A 125 -8.38 57.60 -38.40
N ILE A 126 -9.53 57.15 -38.93
CA ILE A 126 -9.84 57.26 -40.36
C ILE A 126 -10.89 58.36 -40.53
N SER A 127 -10.50 59.44 -41.20
CA SER A 127 -11.40 60.52 -41.62
C SER A 127 -12.36 60.04 -42.70
N LEU A 128 -13.67 60.10 -42.43
CA LEU A 128 -14.73 59.92 -43.43
C LEU A 128 -14.98 61.26 -44.14
N SER A 129 -14.55 61.37 -45.39
CA SER A 129 -14.95 62.49 -46.25
C SER A 129 -16.40 62.31 -46.69
N LYS A 130 -17.25 63.30 -46.38
CA LYS A 130 -18.58 63.42 -46.97
C LYS A 130 -18.43 64.16 -48.31
N LYS A 131 -18.63 63.45 -49.42
CA LYS A 131 -18.84 64.04 -50.74
C LYS A 131 -20.15 64.84 -50.69
N LYS A 132 -20.06 66.17 -50.89
CA LYS A 132 -21.22 67.03 -51.17
C LYS A 132 -21.74 66.76 -52.59
N ARG A 133 -23.04 67.02 -52.73
CA ARG A 133 -23.89 66.96 -53.94
C ARG A 133 -23.19 67.36 -55.23
#